data_AF-A0A239SYT0-F1
#
_entry.id   AF-A0A239SYT0-F1
#
_cell.length_a   1.000
_cell.length_b   1.000
_cell.length_c   1.000
_cell.angle_alpha   90.00
_cell.angle_beta   90.00
_cell.angle_gamma   90.00
#
_symmetry.space_group_name_H-M   'P 1'
#
loop_
_entity.id
_entity.type
_entity.pdbx_description
1 polymer ?
#
loop_
_entity_poly.entity_id
_entity_poly.type
_entity_poly.pdbx_seq_one_letter_code
_entity_poly.pdbx_strand_id
1 'polypeptide(L)'
;MKNSIKWIVSCLCLLLLTGCDLDKEAEKAVDNTAAEIEQAFEEAEKEVDDKIGEIEVLSVKSTDKKVLEPSFTGTIYLMASRDQLERGFPKKTFSLAGKPFESIQAGSADDFNIRHAKKTWFSIQKVSVQNLDKLDIASTVDDDVVLVLKK
;
A
#
# COMPACT_ATOMS: atom_id res chain seq x y z
N MET A 1 47.45 0.83 -30.69
CA MET A 1 46.98 1.05 -29.31
C MET A 1 45.48 0.69 -29.20
N LYS A 2 45.12 -0.60 -29.10
CA LYS A 2 43.72 -1.02 -28.82
C LYS A 2 43.60 -2.28 -27.95
N ASN A 3 44.71 -2.90 -27.54
CA ASN A 3 44.67 -4.20 -26.85
C ASN A 3 45.13 -4.16 -25.38
N SER A 4 45.48 -3.00 -24.83
CA SER A 4 45.95 -2.86 -23.44
C SER A 4 44.84 -2.65 -22.42
N ILE A 5 43.60 -2.37 -22.85
CA ILE A 5 42.46 -2.08 -21.95
C ILE A 5 41.81 -3.37 -21.42
N LYS A 6 41.89 -4.49 -22.17
CA LYS A 6 41.30 -5.77 -21.75
C LYS A 6 42.03 -6.46 -20.59
N TRP A 7 43.30 -6.14 -20.37
CA TRP A 7 44.08 -6.74 -19.27
C TRP A 7 43.86 -6.06 -17.92
N ILE A 8 43.47 -4.77 -17.90
CA ILE A 8 43.25 -4.01 -16.66
C ILE A 8 41.95 -4.45 -15.97
N VAL A 9 40.92 -4.82 -16.73
CA VAL A 9 39.65 -5.31 -16.16
C VAL A 9 39.79 -6.73 -15.59
N SER A 10 40.72 -7.54 -16.09
CA SER A 10 40.97 -8.90 -15.57
C SER A 10 41.78 -8.92 -14.27
N CYS A 11 42.55 -7.87 -13.96
CA CYS A 11 43.27 -7.77 -12.69
C CYS A 11 42.41 -7.25 -11.54
N LEU A 12 41.30 -6.54 -11.83
CA LEU A 12 40.44 -5.99 -10.78
C LEU A 12 39.56 -7.07 -10.10
N CYS A 13 39.39 -8.23 -10.72
CA CYS A 13 38.63 -9.36 -10.16
C CYS A 13 39.44 -10.28 -9.24
N LEU A 14 40.76 -10.09 -9.12
CA LEU A 14 41.64 -10.92 -8.27
C LEU A 14 41.94 -10.31 -6.89
N LEU A 15 41.52 -9.07 -6.63
CA LEU A 15 41.68 -8.40 -5.33
C LEU A 15 40.49 -8.64 -4.37
N LEU A 16 39.49 -9.43 -4.77
CA LEU A 16 38.35 -9.79 -3.92
C LEU A 16 38.51 -11.16 -3.23
N LEU A 17 39.71 -11.76 -3.26
CA LEU A 17 39.96 -13.10 -2.70
C LEU A 17 41.14 -13.15 -1.71
N THR A 18 41.46 -12.06 -1.03
CA THR A 18 42.43 -12.08 0.09
C THR A 18 41.76 -11.66 1.39
N GLY A 19 41.55 -12.65 2.27
CA GLY A 19 41.45 -12.47 3.72
C GLY A 19 40.10 -12.02 4.26
N CYS A 20 39.23 -12.99 4.58
CA CYS A 20 38.26 -12.81 5.67
C CYS A 20 39.03 -12.78 7.00
N ASP A 21 39.50 -11.61 7.41
CA ASP A 21 39.27 -11.17 8.77
C ASP A 21 38.20 -10.10 8.64
N LEU A 22 36.93 -10.50 8.78
CA LEU A 22 35.83 -9.56 8.85
C LEU A 22 36.04 -8.74 10.12
N ASP A 23 36.62 -7.55 9.95
CA ASP A 23 36.66 -6.53 10.98
C ASP A 23 35.24 -6.32 11.48
N LYS A 24 35.05 -6.52 12.79
CA LYS A 24 33.77 -6.33 13.51
C LYS A 24 33.15 -4.94 13.29
N GLU A 25 33.91 -4.01 12.73
CA GLU A 25 33.46 -2.67 12.31
C GLU A 25 32.65 -2.68 11.01
N ALA A 26 32.97 -3.55 10.04
CA ALA A 26 32.21 -3.66 8.81
C ALA A 26 30.85 -4.34 9.04
N GLU A 27 30.81 -5.35 9.91
CA GLU A 27 29.57 -6.02 10.33
C GLU A 27 28.67 -5.05 11.12
N LYS A 28 29.24 -4.29 12.07
CA LYS A 28 28.53 -3.21 12.79
C LYS A 28 28.02 -2.10 11.87
N ALA A 29 28.76 -1.73 10.83
CA ALA A 29 28.32 -0.70 9.88
C ALA A 29 27.10 -1.17 9.07
N VAL A 30 27.06 -2.44 8.68
CA VAL A 30 25.90 -3.04 8.00
C VAL A 30 24.71 -3.15 8.96
N ASP A 31 24.92 -3.60 10.19
CA ASP A 31 23.86 -3.72 11.20
C ASP A 31 23.27 -2.35 11.59
N ASN A 32 24.11 -1.33 11.75
CA ASN A 32 23.66 0.04 12.02
C ASN A 32 22.85 0.60 10.85
N THR A 33 23.29 0.35 9.60
CA THR A 33 22.54 0.80 8.41
C THR A 33 21.19 0.09 8.32
N ALA A 34 21.13 -1.21 8.64
CA ALA A 34 19.88 -1.96 8.68
C ALA A 34 18.92 -1.43 9.76
N ALA A 35 19.45 -1.14 10.96
CA ALA A 35 18.67 -0.57 12.06
C ALA A 35 18.17 0.86 11.75
N GLU A 36 18.98 1.70 11.11
CA GLU A 36 18.57 3.04 10.67
C GLU A 36 17.47 2.98 9.60
N ILE A 37 17.54 2.01 8.68
CA ILE A 37 16.48 1.77 7.69
C ILE A 37 15.21 1.29 8.38
N GLU A 38 15.31 0.32 9.30
CA GLU A 38 14.16 -0.22 10.04
C GLU A 38 13.49 0.85 10.89
N GLN A 39 14.28 1.70 11.55
CA GLN A 39 13.78 2.85 12.31
C GLN A 39 13.13 3.91 11.42
N ALA A 40 13.68 4.20 10.24
CA ALA A 40 13.06 5.11 9.27
C ALA A 40 11.73 4.54 8.71
N PHE A 41 11.63 3.21 8.57
CA PHE A 41 10.36 2.55 8.24
C PHE A 41 9.36 2.64 9.39
N GLU A 42 9.76 2.39 10.63
CA GLU A 42 8.88 2.52 11.81
C GLU A 42 8.42 3.97 12.04
N GLU A 43 9.30 4.95 11.83
CA GLU A 43 8.95 6.38 11.93
C GLU A 43 8.01 6.80 10.80
N ALA A 44 8.22 6.30 9.58
CA ALA A 44 7.28 6.51 8.47
C ALA A 44 5.93 5.80 8.72
N GLU A 45 5.93 4.60 9.31
CA GLU A 45 4.72 3.89 9.70
C GLU A 45 3.95 4.63 10.82
N LYS A 46 4.65 5.17 11.82
CA LYS A 46 4.05 6.03 12.86
C LYS A 46 3.51 7.33 12.31
N GLU A 47 4.24 7.99 11.41
CA GLU A 47 3.79 9.25 10.79
C GLU A 47 2.58 9.02 9.87
N VAL A 48 2.49 7.81 9.29
CA VAL A 48 1.32 7.31 8.57
C VAL A 48 0.16 7.08 9.55
N ASP A 49 0.34 6.34 10.64
CA ASP A 49 -0.70 6.10 11.66
C ASP A 49 -1.25 7.41 12.27
N ASP A 50 -0.38 8.37 12.58
CA ASP A 50 -0.76 9.66 13.17
C ASP A 50 -1.53 10.57 12.20
N LYS A 51 -1.29 10.47 10.89
CA LYS A 51 -2.01 11.26 9.86
C LYS A 51 -3.30 10.60 9.38
N ILE A 52 -3.48 9.32 9.68
CA ILE A 52 -4.50 8.50 9.04
C ILE A 52 -5.80 8.39 9.87
N GLY A 53 -5.76 8.58 11.19
CA GLY A 53 -6.93 8.36 12.06
C GLY A 53 -7.28 6.87 12.18
N GLU A 54 -8.35 6.52 12.90
CA GLU A 54 -8.80 5.12 13.01
C GLU A 54 -9.21 4.60 11.63
N ILE A 55 -8.30 3.89 10.94
CA ILE A 55 -8.56 3.21 9.67
C ILE A 55 -8.84 1.72 9.91
N GLU A 56 -10.00 1.27 9.42
CA GLU A 56 -10.32 -0.15 9.30
C GLU A 56 -10.26 -0.56 7.82
N VAL A 57 -9.49 -1.61 7.53
CA VAL A 57 -9.35 -2.18 6.18
C VAL A 57 -10.19 -3.44 6.06
N LEU A 58 -11.11 -3.47 5.11
CA LEU A 58 -12.04 -4.58 4.87
C LEU A 58 -11.82 -5.17 3.49
N SER A 59 -11.51 -6.47 3.44
CA SER A 59 -11.65 -7.25 2.22
C SER A 59 -13.06 -7.83 2.17
N VAL A 60 -13.80 -7.52 1.13
CA VAL A 60 -15.22 -7.89 0.98
C VAL A 60 -15.43 -8.51 -0.39
N LYS A 61 -16.18 -9.60 -0.47
CA LYS A 61 -16.66 -10.09 -1.76
C LYS A 61 -17.81 -9.19 -2.21
N SER A 62 -18.01 -9.13 -3.52
CA SER A 62 -18.90 -8.16 -4.17
C SER A 62 -20.39 -8.26 -3.79
N THR A 63 -20.77 -9.27 -3.00
CA THR A 63 -22.13 -9.54 -2.50
C THR A 63 -22.20 -9.75 -0.99
N ASP A 64 -21.11 -9.52 -0.26
CA ASP A 64 -21.05 -9.78 1.18
C ASP A 64 -21.80 -8.70 1.98
N LYS A 65 -22.51 -9.16 3.01
CA LYS A 65 -23.18 -8.33 4.00
C LYS A 65 -22.40 -8.39 5.30
N LYS A 66 -21.72 -7.30 5.67
CA LYS A 66 -20.95 -7.23 6.93
C LYS A 66 -21.65 -6.28 7.91
N VAL A 67 -21.90 -6.75 9.13
CA VAL A 67 -22.41 -5.91 10.23
C VAL A 67 -21.24 -5.12 10.80
N LEU A 68 -21.46 -3.83 11.06
CA LEU A 68 -20.49 -2.91 11.67
C LEU A 68 -20.96 -2.60 13.09
N GLU A 69 -20.20 -3.05 14.09
CA GLU A 69 -20.49 -2.83 15.51
C GLU A 69 -19.25 -2.18 16.17
N PRO A 70 -19.33 -0.93 16.64
CA PRO A 70 -20.49 -0.03 16.61
C PRO A 70 -20.79 0.53 15.21
N SER A 71 -21.95 1.17 15.06
CA SER A 71 -22.34 1.91 13.86
C SER A 71 -21.23 2.85 13.37
N PHE A 72 -20.95 2.83 12.07
CA PHE A 72 -19.87 3.62 11.48
C PHE A 72 -20.37 4.98 10.96
N THR A 73 -19.68 6.05 11.34
CA THR A 73 -19.85 7.39 10.75
C THR A 73 -18.48 7.85 10.28
N GLY A 74 -18.40 8.30 9.03
CA GLY A 74 -17.13 8.69 8.42
C GLY A 74 -17.16 8.57 6.90
N THR A 75 -15.98 8.42 6.31
CA THR A 75 -15.79 8.22 4.87
C THR A 75 -15.32 6.81 4.59
N ILE A 76 -15.96 6.16 3.62
CA ILE A 76 -15.57 4.84 3.12
C ILE A 76 -14.94 5.04 1.75
N TYR A 77 -13.71 4.56 1.60
CA TYR A 77 -12.96 4.59 0.36
C TYR A 77 -12.99 3.21 -0.28
N LEU A 78 -13.32 3.18 -1.57
CA LEU A 78 -13.09 2.04 -2.42
C LEU A 78 -11.65 2.09 -2.90
N MET A 79 -10.95 0.98 -2.74
CA MET A 79 -9.56 0.84 -3.15
C MET A 79 -9.45 -0.13 -4.32
N ALA A 80 -8.52 0.14 -5.25
CA ALA A 80 -8.16 -0.78 -6.32
C ALA A 80 -6.66 -1.03 -6.36
N SER A 81 -6.29 -2.27 -6.62
CA SER A 81 -4.90 -2.63 -6.95
C SER A 81 -4.54 -2.16 -8.36
N ARG A 82 -3.23 -2.10 -8.64
CA ARG A 82 -2.73 -1.77 -9.98
C ARG A 82 -3.30 -2.69 -11.06
N ASP A 83 -3.31 -4.00 -10.83
CA ASP A 83 -3.83 -5.00 -11.79
C ASP A 83 -5.33 -4.79 -12.06
N GLN A 84 -6.10 -4.36 -11.06
CA GLN A 84 -7.51 -4.00 -11.24
C GLN A 84 -7.66 -2.75 -12.10
N LEU A 85 -6.88 -1.70 -11.83
CA LEU A 85 -6.90 -0.46 -12.61
C LEU A 85 -6.53 -0.71 -14.08
N GLU A 86 -5.50 -1.53 -14.33
CA GLU A 86 -5.07 -1.91 -15.69
C GLU A 86 -6.16 -2.69 -16.45
N ARG A 87 -6.97 -3.48 -15.74
CA ARG A 87 -8.16 -4.15 -16.31
C ARG A 87 -9.40 -3.24 -16.43
N GLY A 88 -9.32 -1.98 -16.00
CA GLY A 88 -10.41 -1.00 -16.11
C GLY A 88 -11.41 -0.98 -14.96
N PHE A 89 -11.06 -1.57 -13.82
CA PHE A 89 -11.85 -1.53 -12.58
C PHE A 89 -11.69 -0.18 -11.87
N PRO A 90 -12.74 0.45 -11.33
CA PRO A 90 -14.16 0.47 -11.70
C PRO A 90 -14.62 1.86 -12.15
N LYS A 91 -15.57 1.91 -13.08
CA LYS A 91 -16.10 3.20 -13.59
C LYS A 91 -17.42 3.65 -12.98
N LYS A 92 -18.37 2.76 -12.61
CA LYS A 92 -19.67 3.12 -11.99
C LYS A 92 -20.37 1.96 -11.25
N THR A 93 -19.63 1.00 -10.72
CA THR A 93 -20.21 -0.31 -10.33
C THR A 93 -20.47 -0.47 -8.83
N PHE A 94 -20.14 0.52 -7.99
CA PHE A 94 -20.23 0.40 -6.55
C PHE A 94 -21.22 1.38 -5.94
N SER A 95 -22.12 0.84 -5.13
CA SER A 95 -23.01 1.62 -4.27
C SER A 95 -23.11 0.99 -2.89
N LEU A 96 -23.34 1.83 -1.89
CA LEU A 96 -23.53 1.43 -0.51
C LEU A 96 -24.87 1.96 -0.04
N ALA A 97 -25.78 1.06 0.34
CA ALA A 97 -27.15 1.41 0.72
C ALA A 97 -27.84 2.34 -0.31
N GLY A 98 -27.62 2.10 -1.60
CA GLY A 98 -28.17 2.90 -2.70
C GLY A 98 -27.48 4.25 -2.95
N LYS A 99 -26.47 4.63 -2.14
CA LYS A 99 -25.64 5.80 -2.40
C LYS A 99 -24.47 5.42 -3.32
N PRO A 100 -24.30 6.06 -4.48
CA PRO A 100 -23.16 5.80 -5.35
C PRO A 100 -21.88 6.35 -4.72
N PHE A 101 -20.76 5.70 -5.02
CA PHE A 101 -19.45 6.27 -4.71
C PHE A 101 -19.10 7.38 -5.70
N GLU A 102 -18.45 8.43 -5.20
CA GLU A 102 -17.92 9.54 -5.99
C GLU A 102 -16.47 9.27 -6.37
N SER A 103 -16.06 9.67 -7.57
CA SER A 103 -14.67 9.47 -8.02
C SER A 103 -13.73 10.43 -7.28
N ILE A 104 -12.56 9.94 -6.90
CA ILE A 104 -11.53 10.74 -6.24
C ILE A 104 -10.72 11.49 -7.30
N GLN A 105 -10.44 12.77 -7.03
CA GLN A 105 -9.61 13.60 -7.90
C GLN A 105 -8.13 13.35 -7.61
N ALA A 106 -7.33 13.17 -8.65
CA ALA A 106 -5.89 13.01 -8.53
C ALA A 106 -5.24 14.23 -7.85
N GLY A 107 -4.34 13.96 -6.90
CA GLY A 107 -3.65 14.97 -6.08
C GLY A 107 -4.52 15.63 -5.00
N SER A 108 -5.76 15.17 -4.79
CA SER A 108 -6.58 15.61 -3.68
C SER A 108 -6.11 15.00 -2.35
N ALA A 109 -6.59 15.52 -1.22
CA ALA A 109 -6.31 14.92 0.10
C ALA A 109 -6.89 13.50 0.25
N ASP A 110 -7.84 13.14 -0.61
CA ASP A 110 -8.44 11.81 -0.68
C ASP A 110 -7.68 10.87 -1.62
N ASP A 111 -6.66 11.36 -2.36
CA ASP A 111 -5.82 10.57 -3.24
C ASP A 111 -4.62 10.02 -2.48
N PHE A 112 -4.75 8.78 -2.01
CA PHE A 112 -3.74 8.09 -1.23
C PHE A 112 -3.63 6.62 -1.65
N ASN A 113 -2.56 5.99 -1.17
CA ASN A 113 -2.38 4.56 -1.27
C ASN A 113 -2.16 3.94 0.10
N ILE A 114 -2.46 2.65 0.21
CA ILE A 114 -2.13 1.84 1.38
C ILE A 114 -1.44 0.56 0.93
N ARG A 115 -0.67 -0.04 1.85
CA ARG A 115 -0.14 -1.39 1.69
C ARG A 115 -1.01 -2.36 2.47
N HIS A 116 -1.64 -3.31 1.79
CA HIS A 116 -2.48 -4.34 2.41
C HIS A 116 -2.27 -5.69 1.71
N ALA A 117 -2.13 -6.76 2.49
CA ALA A 117 -1.88 -8.12 1.98
C ALA A 117 -0.73 -8.20 0.96
N LYS A 118 0.39 -7.51 1.26
CA LYS A 118 1.59 -7.39 0.39
C LYS A 118 1.35 -6.72 -0.98
N LYS A 119 0.19 -6.10 -1.19
CA LYS A 119 -0.15 -5.34 -2.40
C LYS A 119 -0.34 -3.86 -2.08
N THR A 120 -0.15 -3.01 -3.09
CA THR A 120 -0.47 -1.59 -3.01
C THR A 120 -1.87 -1.36 -3.56
N TRP A 121 -2.66 -0.61 -2.82
CA TRP A 121 -4.04 -0.28 -3.14
C TRP A 121 -4.21 1.23 -3.21
N PHE A 122 -4.91 1.71 -4.23
CA PHE A 122 -5.10 3.13 -4.51
C PHE A 122 -6.55 3.51 -4.25
N SER A 123 -6.77 4.62 -3.55
CA SER A 123 -8.09 5.20 -3.36
C SER A 123 -8.62 5.70 -4.69
N ILE A 124 -9.79 5.21 -5.09
CA ILE A 124 -10.36 5.52 -6.41
C ILE A 124 -11.73 6.18 -6.32
N GLN A 125 -12.51 5.81 -5.32
CA GLN A 125 -13.83 6.37 -5.09
C GLN A 125 -14.10 6.46 -3.59
N LYS A 126 -14.99 7.36 -3.19
CA LYS A 126 -15.39 7.52 -1.79
C LYS A 126 -16.89 7.73 -1.61
N VAL A 127 -17.38 7.44 -0.42
CA VAL A 127 -18.75 7.78 0.01
C VAL A 127 -18.75 8.17 1.48
N SER A 128 -19.44 9.25 1.81
CA SER A 128 -19.64 9.67 3.21
C SER A 128 -20.92 9.04 3.76
N VAL A 129 -20.83 8.50 4.96
CA VAL A 129 -21.91 7.79 5.64
C VAL A 129 -22.08 8.26 7.07
N GLN A 130 -23.30 8.14 7.58
CA GLN A 130 -23.65 8.44 8.96
C GLN A 130 -24.45 7.27 9.51
N ASN A 131 -24.10 6.82 10.72
CA ASN A 131 -24.77 5.74 11.45
C ASN A 131 -24.99 4.49 10.57
N LEU A 132 -23.94 4.05 9.89
CA LEU A 132 -23.97 2.85 9.06
C LEU A 132 -23.75 1.61 9.93
N ASP A 133 -24.82 0.87 10.18
CA ASP A 133 -24.80 -0.36 10.98
C ASP A 133 -24.40 -1.59 10.15
N LYS A 134 -24.54 -1.48 8.83
CA LYS A 134 -24.33 -2.59 7.91
C LYS A 134 -23.75 -2.13 6.59
N LEU A 135 -22.69 -2.81 6.20
CA LEU A 135 -22.08 -2.71 4.89
C LEU A 135 -22.83 -3.64 3.94
N ASP A 136 -23.70 -3.08 3.09
CA ASP A 136 -24.40 -3.77 2.01
C ASP A 136 -23.88 -3.23 0.68
N ILE A 137 -22.86 -3.90 0.15
CA ILE A 137 -22.20 -3.50 -1.10
C ILE A 137 -22.95 -4.16 -2.23
N ALA A 138 -23.51 -3.34 -3.12
CA ALA A 138 -23.96 -3.81 -4.42
C ALA A 138 -22.85 -3.54 -5.44
N SER A 139 -22.30 -4.61 -6.01
CA SER A 139 -21.33 -4.56 -7.09
C SER A 139 -21.75 -5.46 -8.24
N THR A 140 -21.49 -5.02 -9.47
CA THR A 140 -21.65 -5.84 -10.67
C THR A 140 -20.34 -6.51 -11.10
N VAL A 141 -19.28 -6.41 -10.31
CA VAL A 141 -17.96 -6.98 -10.61
C VAL A 141 -17.69 -8.17 -9.69
N ASP A 142 -17.16 -9.26 -10.24
CA ASP A 142 -16.78 -10.48 -9.54
C ASP A 142 -15.30 -10.46 -9.10
N ASP A 143 -14.85 -9.32 -8.57
CA ASP A 143 -13.51 -9.15 -8.00
C ASP A 143 -13.64 -8.84 -6.50
N ASP A 144 -12.67 -9.32 -5.71
CA ASP A 144 -12.52 -8.91 -4.32
C ASP A 144 -12.23 -7.41 -4.25
N VAL A 145 -12.91 -6.74 -3.32
CA VAL A 145 -12.73 -5.30 -3.10
C VAL A 145 -12.17 -5.02 -1.74
N VAL A 146 -11.27 -4.04 -1.69
CA VAL A 146 -10.74 -3.50 -0.45
C VAL A 146 -11.43 -2.19 -0.18
N LEU A 147 -12.01 -2.09 1.01
CA LEU A 147 -12.56 -0.85 1.54
C LEU A 147 -11.71 -0.36 2.70
N VAL A 148 -11.63 0.95 2.80
CA VAL A 148 -10.95 1.65 3.87
C VAL A 148 -11.98 2.56 4.54
N LEU A 149 -12.22 2.33 5.83
CA LEU A 149 -13.15 3.11 6.65
C LEU A 149 -12.32 4.11 7.45
N LYS A 150 -12.56 5.41 7.26
CA LYS A 150 -11.89 6.49 8.00
C LYS A 150 -12.94 7.33 8.72
N LYS A 151 -12.86 7.41 10.04
CA LYS A 151 -13.74 8.25 10.86
C LYS A 151 -13.47 9.75 10.67
#